data_AF-A0A497T811-F1
#
_entry.id   AF-A0A497T811-F1
#
_cell.length_a   1.000
_cell.length_b   1.000
_cell.length_c   1.000
_cell.angle_alpha   90.00
_cell.angle_beta   90.00
_cell.angle_gamma   90.00
#
_symmetry.space_group_name_H-M   'P 1'
#
loop_
_entity.id
_entity.type
_entity.pdbx_description
1 polymer ?
#
loop_
_entity_poly.entity_id
_entity_poly.type
_entity_poly.pdbx_seq_one_letter_code
_entity_poly.pdbx_strand_id
1 'polypeptide(L)'
;MMIFCFLILQADQAWKTLFFTRFKIIGKMKTKKTMMKMKKMKKMIGLFILKSQQKMRYRKKLFTDSTGYMRNRMIKIGNCGWSYLNAQDFFGTGWKERFKTKLQAYVSLFDTVEVNSTFYRLPKTETAKKWREEADEINPDFEFTVKVSQIITHFDRFSSEKSLFAFKQIEKTAEALRAKVLLFQSPASFKPSEKNIEKVKRFFENIERRFLFAWEVRWERDWNKETVSSLFSELKITHCVDPLRQECFHSEKMVYYRLHGFGKPSMYNYSFSEQEIQNIKKKIVSQNKPVYVFFNNADCYKNALELRKITETNINH
;
A
#
# COMPACT_ATOMS: atom_id res chain seq x y z
N MET A 1 5.36 -15.67 25.76
CA MET A 1 4.00 -16.03 25.25
C MET A 1 3.36 -17.21 26.00
N MET A 2 4.12 -18.22 26.46
CA MET A 2 3.58 -19.30 27.31
C MET A 2 2.93 -18.80 28.62
N ILE A 3 3.52 -17.77 29.25
CA ILE A 3 3.02 -17.18 30.50
C ILE A 3 1.62 -16.55 30.34
N PHE A 4 1.35 -15.89 29.22
CA PHE A 4 0.06 -15.23 28.96
C PHE A 4 -1.06 -16.23 28.62
N CYS A 5 -0.73 -17.33 27.92
CA CYS A 5 -1.68 -18.43 27.68
C CYS A 5 -2.00 -19.21 28.97
N PHE A 6 -1.03 -19.35 29.87
CA PHE A 6 -1.22 -20.02 31.16
C PHE A 6 -2.14 -19.23 32.08
N LEU A 7 -1.99 -17.91 32.13
CA LEU A 7 -2.84 -17.00 32.93
C LEU A 7 -4.30 -16.99 32.47
N ILE A 8 -4.57 -17.10 31.17
CA ILE A 8 -5.94 -17.12 30.63
C ILE A 8 -6.63 -18.48 30.88
N LEU A 9 -5.88 -19.59 30.81
CA LEU A 9 -6.41 -20.92 31.15
C LEU A 9 -6.68 -21.05 32.66
N GLN A 10 -5.83 -20.46 33.50
CA GLN A 10 -6.08 -20.37 34.93
C GLN A 10 -7.29 -19.48 35.26
N ALA A 11 -7.52 -18.40 34.52
CA ALA A 11 -8.71 -17.57 34.68
C ALA A 11 -10.01 -18.29 34.28
N ASP A 12 -10.00 -19.11 33.23
CA ASP A 12 -11.16 -19.94 32.82
C ASP A 12 -11.47 -21.06 33.82
N GLN A 13 -10.44 -21.70 34.39
CA GLN A 13 -10.60 -22.68 35.46
C GLN A 13 -11.11 -22.02 36.75
N ALA A 14 -10.50 -20.90 37.18
CA ALA A 14 -10.92 -20.17 38.38
C ALA A 14 -12.36 -19.65 38.28
N TRP A 15 -12.81 -19.22 37.08
CA TRP A 15 -14.19 -18.82 36.84
C TRP A 15 -15.17 -19.98 36.95
N LYS A 16 -14.84 -21.17 36.40
CA LYS A 16 -15.68 -22.37 36.53
C LYS A 16 -15.82 -22.79 37.99
N THR A 17 -14.76 -22.71 38.78
CA THR A 17 -14.79 -23.03 40.21
C THR A 17 -15.63 -22.01 40.98
N LEU A 18 -15.38 -20.69 40.83
CA LEU A 18 -16.16 -19.63 41.49
C LEU A 18 -17.66 -19.64 41.14
N PHE A 19 -17.99 -20.00 39.89
CA PHE A 19 -19.38 -20.05 39.42
C PHE A 19 -20.16 -21.23 40.01
N PHE A 20 -19.49 -22.37 40.26
CA PHE A 20 -20.12 -23.53 40.92
C PHE A 20 -20.21 -23.37 42.44
N THR A 21 -19.21 -22.78 43.10
CA THR A 21 -19.22 -22.61 44.57
C THR A 21 -20.26 -21.58 45.01
N ARG A 22 -20.48 -20.52 44.24
CA ARG A 22 -21.45 -19.46 44.57
C ARG A 22 -22.91 -19.89 44.37
N PHE A 23 -23.16 -20.95 43.61
CA PHE A 23 -24.51 -21.47 43.35
C PHE A 23 -24.96 -22.59 44.30
N LYS A 24 -24.04 -23.20 45.06
CA LYS A 24 -24.40 -24.11 46.17
C LYS A 24 -25.01 -23.34 47.36
N ILE A 25 -24.77 -22.02 47.44
CA ILE A 25 -25.20 -21.16 48.55
C ILE A 25 -26.59 -20.52 48.31
N ILE A 26 -27.07 -20.47 47.06
CA ILE A 26 -28.37 -19.86 46.74
C ILE A 26 -29.41 -20.97 46.50
N GLY A 27 -29.73 -21.66 47.59
CA GLY A 27 -30.98 -22.43 47.68
C GLY A 27 -32.16 -21.45 47.73
N LYS A 28 -33.19 -21.73 46.93
CA LYS A 28 -34.51 -21.04 46.87
C LYS A 28 -34.55 -19.71 46.13
N MET A 29 -34.86 -19.79 44.83
CA MET A 29 -35.95 -19.07 44.13
C MET A 29 -35.83 -19.29 42.62
N LYS A 30 -36.40 -20.38 42.11
CA LYS A 30 -36.47 -20.68 40.67
C LYS A 30 -37.74 -20.08 40.07
N THR A 31 -37.75 -18.79 39.79
CA THR A 31 -38.80 -18.22 38.92
C THR A 31 -38.41 -18.38 37.45
N LYS A 32 -39.42 -18.58 36.58
CA LYS A 32 -39.26 -18.75 35.12
C LYS A 32 -38.41 -17.62 34.49
N LYS A 33 -38.52 -16.40 35.04
CA LYS A 33 -37.80 -15.18 34.65
C LYS A 33 -36.29 -15.27 34.93
N THR A 34 -35.89 -15.82 36.08
CA THR A 34 -34.47 -16.01 36.45
C THR A 34 -33.80 -17.07 35.57
N MET A 35 -34.50 -18.18 35.28
CA MET A 35 -34.01 -19.20 34.34
C MET A 35 -33.83 -18.65 32.92
N MET A 36 -34.74 -17.77 32.46
CA MET A 36 -34.66 -17.19 31.12
C MET A 36 -33.47 -16.21 30.99
N LYS A 37 -33.21 -15.39 32.02
CA LYS A 37 -32.01 -14.55 32.09
C LYS A 37 -30.72 -15.38 32.09
N MET A 38 -30.68 -16.49 32.84
CA MET A 38 -29.53 -17.41 32.83
C MET A 38 -29.28 -18.06 31.47
N LYS A 39 -30.33 -18.48 30.75
CA LYS A 39 -30.19 -19.02 29.39
C LYS A 39 -29.64 -17.98 28.41
N LYS A 40 -30.11 -16.73 28.48
CA LYS A 40 -29.55 -15.62 27.66
C LYS A 40 -28.08 -15.34 27.98
N MET A 41 -27.72 -15.32 29.26
CA MET A 41 -26.34 -15.04 29.68
C MET A 41 -25.37 -16.16 29.28
N LYS A 42 -25.77 -17.44 29.44
CA LYS A 42 -24.98 -18.58 28.94
C LYS A 42 -24.79 -18.53 27.42
N LYS A 43 -25.83 -18.16 26.66
CA LYS A 43 -25.74 -18.01 25.19
C LYS A 43 -24.79 -16.89 24.79
N MET A 44 -24.78 -15.77 25.52
CA MET A 44 -23.91 -14.63 25.24
C MET A 44 -22.43 -14.95 25.53
N ILE A 45 -22.16 -15.62 26.66
CA ILE A 45 -20.81 -16.08 27.04
C ILE A 45 -20.31 -17.13 26.05
N GLY A 46 -21.16 -18.09 25.66
CA GLY A 46 -20.83 -19.07 24.62
C GLY A 46 -20.46 -18.41 23.29
N LEU A 47 -21.21 -17.39 22.86
CA LEU A 47 -20.89 -16.62 21.65
C LEU A 47 -19.57 -15.87 21.76
N PHE A 48 -19.26 -15.31 22.94
CA PHE A 48 -18.01 -14.59 23.19
C PHE A 48 -16.80 -15.53 23.17
N ILE A 49 -16.91 -16.71 23.78
CA ILE A 49 -15.89 -17.76 23.77
C ILE A 49 -15.68 -18.30 22.34
N LEU A 50 -16.76 -18.52 21.58
CA LEU A 50 -16.66 -18.93 20.18
C LEU A 50 -15.96 -17.87 19.31
N LYS A 51 -16.32 -16.58 19.45
CA LYS A 51 -15.66 -15.49 18.73
C LYS A 51 -14.19 -15.34 19.13
N SER A 52 -13.85 -15.50 20.40
CA SER A 52 -12.46 -15.41 20.88
C SER A 52 -11.63 -16.61 20.42
N GLN A 53 -12.18 -17.83 20.44
CA GLN A 53 -11.53 -19.02 19.90
C GLN A 53 -11.36 -18.96 18.37
N GLN A 54 -12.33 -18.40 17.64
CA GLN A 54 -12.24 -18.19 16.19
C GLN A 54 -11.16 -17.15 15.85
N LYS A 55 -11.07 -16.05 16.62
CA LYS A 55 -10.01 -15.04 16.50
C LYS A 55 -8.62 -15.60 16.86
N MET A 56 -8.53 -16.49 17.85
CA MET A 56 -7.30 -17.18 18.23
C MET A 56 -6.87 -18.24 17.19
N ARG A 57 -7.81 -18.98 16.59
CA ARG A 57 -7.54 -19.88 15.46
C ARG A 57 -7.07 -19.12 14.22
N TYR A 58 -7.68 -17.98 13.92
CA TYR A 58 -7.24 -17.10 12.84
C TYR A 58 -5.81 -16.57 13.09
N ARG A 59 -5.51 -16.14 14.33
CA ARG A 59 -4.16 -15.73 14.74
C ARG A 59 -3.13 -16.86 14.71
N LYS A 60 -3.50 -18.09 15.11
CA LYS A 60 -2.61 -19.26 14.98
C LYS A 60 -2.33 -19.62 13.52
N LYS A 61 -3.33 -19.52 12.63
CA LYS A 61 -3.17 -19.73 11.18
C LYS A 61 -2.26 -18.68 10.55
N LEU A 62 -2.36 -17.42 10.97
CA LEU A 62 -1.44 -16.34 10.55
C LEU A 62 0.01 -16.54 11.00
N PHE A 63 0.25 -17.25 12.12
CA PHE A 63 1.60 -17.50 12.62
C PHE A 63 2.32 -18.65 11.89
N THR A 64 1.58 -19.68 11.47
CA THR A 64 2.11 -20.78 10.63
C THR A 64 2.37 -20.36 9.18
N ASP A 65 1.78 -19.25 8.74
CA ASP A 65 1.84 -18.68 7.38
C ASP A 65 2.70 -17.40 7.33
N SER A 66 3.52 -17.17 8.35
CA SER A 66 4.18 -15.87 8.59
C SER A 66 5.18 -15.48 7.51
N THR A 67 5.85 -16.43 6.86
CA THR A 67 6.76 -16.16 5.73
C THR A 67 5.99 -15.69 4.52
N GLY A 68 4.86 -16.32 4.22
CA GLY A 68 3.99 -15.92 3.13
C GLY A 68 3.30 -14.59 3.40
N TYR A 69 2.72 -14.42 4.59
CA TYR A 69 2.08 -13.19 5.03
C TYR A 69 3.06 -12.00 5.07
N MET A 70 4.30 -12.20 5.52
CA MET A 70 5.33 -11.16 5.51
C MET A 70 5.81 -10.85 4.08
N ARG A 71 5.96 -11.86 3.21
CA ARG A 71 6.28 -11.66 1.79
C ARG A 71 5.16 -10.92 1.06
N ASN A 72 3.90 -11.17 1.42
CA ASN A 72 2.76 -10.46 0.86
C ASN A 72 2.70 -9.00 1.33
N ARG A 73 3.08 -8.71 2.59
CA ARG A 73 3.25 -7.32 3.08
C ARG A 73 4.36 -6.55 2.38
N MET A 74 5.33 -7.25 1.78
CA MET A 74 6.37 -6.62 0.97
C MET A 74 5.87 -6.21 -0.41
N ILE A 75 4.74 -6.72 -0.90
CA ILE A 75 4.24 -6.43 -2.24
C ILE A 75 3.02 -5.50 -2.13
N LYS A 76 3.14 -4.30 -2.69
CA LYS A 76 2.10 -3.27 -2.69
C LYS A 76 1.65 -3.01 -4.12
N ILE A 77 0.44 -3.44 -4.46
CA ILE A 77 -0.13 -3.28 -5.80
C ILE A 77 -1.23 -2.22 -5.74
N GLY A 78 -1.17 -1.27 -6.66
CA GLY A 78 -2.13 -0.18 -6.78
C GLY A 78 -2.10 0.50 -8.13
N ASN A 79 -2.55 1.74 -8.16
CA ASN A 79 -2.78 2.52 -9.38
C ASN A 79 -2.25 3.94 -9.24
N CYS A 80 -2.08 4.62 -10.38
CA CYS A 80 -1.72 6.03 -10.45
C CYS A 80 -2.96 6.93 -10.26
N GLY A 81 -3.53 6.90 -9.05
CA GLY A 81 -4.73 7.63 -8.65
C GLY A 81 -5.99 6.76 -8.60
N TRP A 82 -7.09 7.36 -8.13
CA TRP A 82 -8.36 6.67 -7.88
C TRP A 82 -9.58 7.42 -8.43
N SER A 83 -9.41 8.63 -9.00
CA SER A 83 -10.53 9.48 -9.44
C SER A 83 -11.40 8.82 -10.50
N TYR A 84 -10.76 8.05 -11.39
CA TYR A 84 -11.40 7.32 -12.48
C TYR A 84 -11.97 5.97 -12.06
N LEU A 85 -11.85 5.56 -10.79
CA LEU A 85 -12.50 4.35 -10.31
C LEU A 85 -14.01 4.51 -10.46
N ASN A 86 -14.64 3.57 -11.17
CA ASN A 86 -16.07 3.39 -11.15
C ASN A 86 -16.41 2.29 -10.13
N ALA A 87 -16.74 2.69 -8.90
CA ALA A 87 -17.01 1.75 -7.81
C ALA A 87 -18.20 0.81 -8.09
N GLN A 88 -19.12 1.19 -8.97
CA GLN A 88 -20.26 0.34 -9.34
C GLN A 88 -19.80 -0.94 -10.03
N ASP A 89 -18.73 -0.88 -10.83
CA ASP A 89 -18.21 -2.05 -11.56
C ASP A 89 -17.65 -3.13 -10.62
N PHE A 90 -17.30 -2.76 -9.38
CA PHE A 90 -16.69 -3.65 -8.38
C PHE A 90 -17.62 -4.00 -7.22
N PHE A 91 -18.56 -3.12 -6.89
CA PHE A 91 -19.40 -3.23 -5.70
C PHE A 91 -20.92 -3.16 -5.98
N GLY A 92 -21.31 -3.01 -7.26
CA GLY A 92 -22.70 -2.82 -7.66
C GLY A 92 -23.23 -1.42 -7.36
N THR A 93 -24.50 -1.17 -7.70
CA THR A 93 -25.16 0.14 -7.55
C THR A 93 -25.27 0.59 -6.07
N GLY A 94 -25.33 -0.36 -5.13
CA GLY A 94 -25.39 -0.13 -3.69
C GLY A 94 -24.05 0.22 -3.01
N TRP A 95 -22.97 0.45 -3.75
CA TRP A 95 -21.64 0.68 -3.16
C TRP A 95 -21.58 1.85 -2.17
N LYS A 96 -22.44 2.86 -2.35
CA LYS A 96 -22.53 4.03 -1.46
C LYS A 96 -23.07 3.71 -0.07
N GLU A 97 -23.72 2.56 0.12
CA GLU A 97 -24.13 2.06 1.43
C GLU A 97 -22.91 1.59 2.25
N ARG A 98 -21.83 1.21 1.56
CA ARG A 98 -20.61 0.67 2.17
C ARG A 98 -19.49 1.70 2.29
N PHE A 99 -19.42 2.65 1.35
CA PHE A 99 -18.31 3.59 1.25
C PHE A 99 -18.84 5.02 1.02
N LYS A 100 -18.33 5.97 1.83
CA LYS A 100 -18.70 7.38 1.73
C LYS A 100 -18.09 8.04 0.49
N THR A 101 -16.91 7.58 0.07
CA THR A 101 -16.14 8.19 -1.03
C THR A 101 -15.56 7.13 -1.97
N LYS A 102 -15.19 7.56 -3.17
CA LYS A 102 -14.42 6.71 -4.11
C LYS A 102 -13.08 6.27 -3.53
N LEU A 103 -12.44 7.10 -2.70
CA LEU A 103 -11.19 6.74 -2.03
C LEU A 103 -11.41 5.57 -1.08
N GLN A 104 -12.49 5.58 -0.29
CA GLN A 104 -12.82 4.44 0.57
C GLN A 104 -13.07 3.15 -0.21
N ALA A 105 -13.82 3.24 -1.31
CA ALA A 105 -14.02 2.10 -2.21
C ALA A 105 -12.68 1.60 -2.79
N TYR A 106 -11.79 2.51 -3.21
CA TYR A 106 -10.46 2.19 -3.71
C TYR A 106 -9.58 1.49 -2.65
N VAL A 107 -9.52 2.04 -1.44
CA VAL A 107 -8.70 1.53 -0.33
C VAL A 107 -9.17 0.13 0.10
N SER A 108 -10.43 -0.23 -0.13
CA SER A 108 -10.93 -1.58 0.12
C SER A 108 -10.47 -2.63 -0.91
N LEU A 109 -9.97 -2.19 -2.07
CA LEU A 109 -9.50 -3.05 -3.17
C LEU A 109 -7.96 -3.19 -3.19
N PHE A 110 -7.24 -2.12 -2.84
CA PHE A 110 -5.79 -2.02 -3.03
C PHE A 110 -5.06 -1.64 -1.74
N ASP A 111 -3.76 -1.96 -1.68
CA ASP A 111 -2.94 -1.70 -0.49
C ASP A 111 -2.16 -0.40 -0.57
N THR A 112 -2.10 0.22 -1.77
CA THR A 112 -1.36 1.45 -2.00
C THR A 112 -1.97 2.27 -3.14
N VAL A 113 -1.68 3.57 -3.17
CA VAL A 113 -1.95 4.42 -4.34
C VAL A 113 -0.82 5.42 -4.58
N GLU A 114 -0.54 5.71 -5.86
CA GLU A 114 0.33 6.81 -6.26
C GLU A 114 -0.52 8.06 -6.50
N VAL A 115 -0.39 9.04 -5.62
CA VAL A 115 -0.99 10.38 -5.79
C VAL A 115 -0.24 11.09 -6.91
N ASN A 116 -0.82 11.06 -8.11
CA ASN A 116 -0.24 11.67 -9.30
C ASN A 116 -0.78 13.09 -9.56
N SER A 117 -1.87 13.50 -8.91
CA SER A 117 -2.44 14.85 -9.07
C SER A 117 -1.50 15.97 -8.60
N THR A 118 -0.64 15.69 -7.61
CA THR A 118 0.40 16.58 -7.08
C THR A 118 1.45 16.98 -8.12
N PHE A 119 1.59 16.20 -9.19
CA PHE A 119 2.40 16.55 -10.35
C PHE A 119 1.96 17.87 -10.97
N TYR A 120 0.64 18.08 -11.09
CA TYR A 120 0.04 19.26 -11.70
C TYR A 120 -0.27 20.35 -10.68
N ARG A 121 -0.90 19.96 -9.57
CA ARG A 121 -1.36 20.89 -8.54
C ARG A 121 -1.31 20.24 -7.16
N LEU A 122 -0.72 20.94 -6.22
CA LEU A 122 -0.71 20.50 -4.83
C LEU A 122 -2.12 20.63 -4.22
N PRO A 123 -2.60 19.60 -3.52
CA PRO A 123 -3.79 19.73 -2.69
C PRO A 123 -3.48 20.66 -1.51
N LYS A 124 -4.54 21.19 -0.88
CA LYS A 124 -4.39 21.79 0.45
C LYS A 124 -3.98 20.72 1.46
N THR A 125 -3.20 21.07 2.47
CA THR A 125 -2.77 20.16 3.53
C THR A 125 -3.96 19.46 4.20
N GLU A 126 -5.07 20.18 4.39
CA GLU A 126 -6.30 19.65 5.00
C GLU A 126 -6.95 18.59 4.11
N THR A 127 -6.90 18.77 2.79
CA THR A 127 -7.37 17.76 1.83
C THR A 127 -6.54 16.49 1.91
N ALA A 128 -5.21 16.62 2.01
CA ALA A 128 -4.30 15.49 2.19
C ALA A 128 -4.56 14.74 3.51
N LYS A 129 -4.75 15.46 4.63
CA LYS A 129 -5.13 14.86 5.92
C LYS A 129 -6.45 14.11 5.84
N LYS A 130 -7.47 14.70 5.22
CA LYS A 130 -8.77 14.05 5.01
C LYS A 130 -8.64 12.75 4.21
N TRP A 131 -7.85 12.74 3.14
CA TRP A 131 -7.59 11.51 2.38
C TRP A 131 -6.94 10.43 3.24
N ARG A 132 -6.01 10.81 4.13
CA ARG A 132 -5.39 9.87 5.08
C ARG A 132 -6.41 9.30 6.06
N GLU A 133 -7.26 10.14 6.63
CA GLU A 133 -8.32 9.74 7.56
C GLU A 133 -9.33 8.79 6.89
N GLU A 134 -9.79 9.13 5.67
CA GLU A 134 -10.70 8.27 4.89
C GLU A 134 -10.08 6.90 4.60
N ALA A 135 -8.78 6.85 4.30
CA ALA A 135 -8.07 5.60 4.10
C ALA A 135 -7.92 4.79 5.39
N ASP A 136 -7.63 5.44 6.53
CA ASP A 136 -7.53 4.77 7.84
C ASP A 136 -8.84 4.11 8.28
N GLU A 137 -9.99 4.73 7.96
CA GLU A 137 -11.31 4.14 8.25
C GLU A 137 -11.49 2.76 7.60
N ILE A 138 -10.84 2.51 6.47
CA ILE A 138 -11.00 1.27 5.68
C ILE A 138 -9.82 0.32 5.85
N ASN A 139 -8.59 0.83 5.76
CA ASN A 139 -7.36 0.06 5.86
C ASN A 139 -6.24 0.91 6.51
N PRO A 140 -5.98 0.71 7.82
CA PRO A 140 -4.90 1.40 8.53
C PRO A 140 -3.49 1.14 7.97
N ASP A 141 -3.29 0.02 7.28
CA ASP A 141 -2.01 -0.37 6.66
C ASP A 141 -1.87 0.13 5.20
N PHE A 142 -2.85 0.92 4.71
CA PHE A 142 -2.83 1.49 3.36
C PHE A 142 -1.70 2.50 3.19
N GLU A 143 -0.98 2.43 2.07
CA GLU A 143 0.17 3.31 1.81
C GLU A 143 -0.10 4.32 0.70
N PHE A 144 0.34 5.56 0.91
CA PHE A 144 0.39 6.55 -0.15
C PHE A 144 1.82 6.68 -0.68
N THR A 145 1.94 6.84 -1.99
CA THR A 145 3.13 7.40 -2.64
C THR A 145 2.73 8.69 -3.33
N VAL A 146 3.68 9.62 -3.51
CA VAL A 146 3.39 10.94 -4.05
C VAL A 146 4.32 11.21 -5.22
N LYS A 147 3.76 11.53 -6.39
CA LYS A 147 4.57 12.05 -7.49
C LYS A 147 4.88 13.52 -7.24
N VAL A 148 6.16 13.88 -7.34
CA VAL A 148 6.59 15.26 -7.12
C VAL A 148 6.05 16.20 -8.19
N SER A 149 6.02 17.50 -7.89
CA SER A 149 5.55 18.51 -8.83
C SER A 149 6.38 18.57 -10.11
N GLN A 150 5.72 18.80 -11.25
CA GLN A 150 6.37 19.05 -12.54
C GLN A 150 7.29 20.29 -12.52
N ILE A 151 7.11 21.20 -11.56
CA ILE A 151 8.05 22.31 -11.33
C ILE A 151 9.47 21.76 -11.13
N ILE A 152 9.61 20.70 -10.34
CA ILE A 152 10.91 20.12 -10.00
C ILE A 152 11.51 19.42 -11.22
N THR A 153 10.77 18.50 -11.85
CA THR A 153 11.36 17.57 -12.82
C THR A 153 11.24 17.99 -14.28
N HIS A 154 10.27 18.85 -14.63
CA HIS A 154 9.99 19.23 -16.03
C HIS A 154 10.39 20.68 -16.33
N PHE A 155 9.95 21.63 -15.50
CA PHE A 155 10.17 23.06 -15.74
C PHE A 155 11.54 23.52 -15.24
N ASP A 156 11.80 23.42 -13.94
CA ASP A 156 13.05 23.86 -13.34
C ASP A 156 14.16 22.81 -13.48
N ARG A 157 13.79 21.54 -13.66
CA ARG A 157 14.72 20.42 -13.92
C ARG A 157 15.83 20.35 -12.87
N PHE A 158 15.44 20.38 -11.60
CA PHE A 158 16.33 20.30 -10.43
C PHE A 158 17.33 21.45 -10.31
N SER A 159 17.17 22.56 -11.04
CA SER A 159 18.26 23.51 -11.25
C SER A 159 18.39 24.62 -10.21
N SER A 160 17.29 25.01 -9.55
CA SER A 160 17.27 26.21 -8.72
C SER A 160 16.48 26.05 -7.42
N GLU A 161 16.48 27.11 -6.62
CA GLU A 161 15.64 27.27 -5.42
C GLU A 161 14.15 27.02 -5.68
N LYS A 162 13.67 27.18 -6.91
CA LYS A 162 12.28 26.85 -7.26
C LYS A 162 12.00 25.36 -7.06
N SER A 163 12.94 24.48 -7.42
CA SER A 163 12.83 23.05 -7.17
C SER A 163 12.81 22.75 -5.67
N LEU A 164 13.71 23.36 -4.89
CA LEU A 164 13.78 23.16 -3.44
C LEU A 164 12.51 23.66 -2.73
N PHE A 165 12.00 24.82 -3.12
CA PHE A 165 10.75 25.35 -2.60
C PHE A 165 9.55 24.45 -2.94
N ALA A 166 9.44 24.01 -4.20
CA ALA A 166 8.39 23.09 -4.62
C ALA A 166 8.48 21.74 -3.88
N PHE A 167 9.70 21.26 -3.62
CA PHE A 167 9.94 20.05 -2.85
C PHE A 167 9.43 20.19 -1.41
N LYS A 168 9.74 21.30 -0.72
CA LYS A 168 9.23 21.57 0.64
C LYS A 168 7.69 21.55 0.72
N GLN A 169 6.98 21.97 -0.33
CA GLN A 169 5.52 21.90 -0.37
C GLN A 169 5.01 20.47 -0.62
N ILE A 170 5.72 19.69 -1.44
CA ILE A 170 5.47 18.25 -1.61
C ILE A 170 5.69 17.51 -0.28
N GLU A 171 6.74 17.83 0.47
CA GLU A 171 7.00 17.21 1.78
C GLU A 171 5.83 17.39 2.72
N LYS A 172 5.30 18.61 2.87
CA LYS A 172 4.11 18.86 3.70
C LYS A 172 2.91 18.01 3.29
N THR A 173 2.69 17.85 1.99
CA THR A 173 1.61 17.00 1.44
C THR A 173 1.85 15.54 1.77
N ALA A 174 3.08 15.07 1.59
CA ALA A 174 3.48 13.70 1.84
C ALA A 174 3.45 13.35 3.34
N GLU A 175 3.86 14.26 4.21
CA GLU A 175 3.72 14.13 5.68
C GLU A 175 2.26 14.02 6.09
N ALA A 176 1.38 14.88 5.57
CA ALA A 176 -0.06 14.84 5.83
C ALA A 176 -0.70 13.50 5.38
N LEU A 177 -0.25 12.94 4.27
CA LEU A 177 -0.68 11.62 3.79
C LEU A 177 -0.02 10.45 4.53
N ARG A 178 1.02 10.71 5.34
CA ARG A 178 1.97 9.70 5.83
C ARG A 178 2.48 8.83 4.68
N ALA A 179 2.81 9.46 3.55
CA ALA A 179 3.31 8.79 2.37
C ALA A 179 4.66 8.13 2.63
N LYS A 180 4.94 7.02 1.94
CA LYS A 180 6.19 6.25 2.07
C LYS A 180 7.23 6.64 1.04
N VAL A 181 6.79 6.92 -0.19
CA VAL A 181 7.66 7.13 -1.35
C VAL A 181 7.33 8.44 -2.04
N LEU A 182 8.37 9.20 -2.42
CA LEU A 182 8.28 10.28 -3.39
C LEU A 182 8.83 9.81 -4.74
N LEU A 183 7.99 9.91 -5.78
CA LEU A 183 8.36 9.59 -7.15
C LEU A 183 8.77 10.87 -7.88
N PHE A 184 10.02 10.88 -8.35
CA PHE A 184 10.51 11.81 -9.35
C PHE A 184 10.35 11.16 -10.71
N GLN A 185 9.74 11.86 -11.67
CA GLN A 185 9.71 11.39 -13.05
C GLN A 185 10.14 12.53 -13.94
N SER A 186 11.25 12.33 -14.67
CA SER A 186 11.79 13.34 -15.58
C SER A 186 11.24 13.13 -17.00
N PRO A 187 11.08 14.20 -17.80
CA PRO A 187 10.61 14.07 -19.16
C PRO A 187 11.68 13.43 -20.06
N ALA A 188 11.22 12.98 -21.21
CA ALA A 188 12.05 12.44 -22.28
C ALA A 188 13.25 13.31 -22.70
N SER A 189 13.08 14.62 -22.63
CA SER A 189 14.08 15.61 -23.01
C SER A 189 15.14 15.85 -21.92
N PHE A 190 15.02 15.21 -20.75
CA PHE A 190 16.01 15.28 -19.68
C PHE A 190 17.04 14.16 -19.85
N LYS A 191 18.15 14.48 -20.53
CA LYS A 191 19.25 13.56 -20.84
C LYS A 191 20.36 13.59 -19.77
N PRO A 192 21.16 12.51 -19.61
CA PRO A 192 22.24 12.45 -18.62
C PRO A 192 23.50 13.22 -19.04
N SER A 193 23.36 14.50 -19.37
CA SER A 193 24.53 15.37 -19.56
C SER A 193 25.17 15.68 -18.21
N GLU A 194 26.47 15.97 -18.20
CA GLU A 194 27.22 16.35 -16.99
C GLU A 194 26.50 17.46 -16.20
N LYS A 195 26.06 18.51 -16.90
CA LYS A 195 25.30 19.62 -16.30
C LYS A 195 23.98 19.19 -15.67
N ASN A 196 23.26 18.22 -16.25
CA ASN A 196 22.01 17.74 -15.68
C ASN A 196 22.26 16.83 -14.47
N ILE A 197 23.31 16.02 -14.52
CA ILE A 197 23.74 15.19 -13.39
C ILE A 197 24.15 16.07 -12.22
N GLU A 198 24.94 17.11 -12.44
CA GLU A 198 25.36 18.05 -11.39
C GLU A 198 24.17 18.72 -10.69
N LYS A 199 23.18 19.20 -11.46
CA LYS A 199 21.94 19.77 -10.91
C LYS A 199 21.21 18.79 -10.01
N VAL A 200 21.07 17.55 -10.46
CA VAL A 200 20.39 16.49 -9.71
C VAL A 200 21.15 16.20 -8.42
N LYS A 201 22.48 16.05 -8.47
CA LYS A 201 23.31 15.84 -7.27
C LYS A 201 23.11 16.96 -6.26
N ARG A 202 23.28 18.21 -6.70
CA ARG A 202 23.07 19.39 -5.86
C ARG A 202 21.67 19.43 -5.25
N PHE A 203 20.63 19.13 -6.01
CA PHE A 203 19.27 19.07 -5.49
C PHE A 203 19.12 18.02 -4.39
N PHE A 204 19.58 16.78 -4.62
CA PHE A 204 19.46 15.69 -3.66
C PHE A 204 20.38 15.80 -2.44
N GLU A 205 21.45 16.60 -2.50
CA GLU A 205 22.28 17.01 -1.36
C GLU A 205 21.56 18.00 -0.44
N ASN A 206 20.67 18.84 -1.00
CA ASN A 206 20.02 19.94 -0.29
C ASN A 206 18.59 19.62 0.20
N ILE A 207 18.16 18.36 0.11
CA ILE A 207 16.86 17.91 0.62
C ILE A 207 17.01 16.87 1.72
N GLU A 208 16.06 16.87 2.66
CA GLU A 208 16.01 15.87 3.71
C GLU A 208 15.51 14.51 3.19
N ARG A 209 16.01 13.43 3.80
CA ARG A 209 15.69 12.05 3.40
C ARG A 209 14.68 11.40 4.34
N ARG A 210 13.54 12.06 4.54
CA ARG A 210 12.43 11.54 5.37
C ARG A 210 11.61 10.44 4.66
N PHE A 211 11.66 10.42 3.34
CA PHE A 211 10.91 9.48 2.50
C PHE A 211 11.86 8.55 1.72
N LEU A 212 11.32 7.46 1.20
CA LEU A 212 12.00 6.70 0.15
C LEU A 212 11.85 7.46 -1.17
N PHE A 213 12.88 7.43 -2.01
CA PHE A 213 12.86 8.10 -3.30
C PHE A 213 12.90 7.07 -4.43
N ALA A 214 12.00 7.26 -5.40
CA ALA A 214 11.99 6.56 -6.67
C ALA A 214 12.23 7.59 -7.78
N TRP A 215 13.04 7.27 -8.78
CA TRP A 215 13.19 8.12 -9.95
C TRP A 215 12.99 7.32 -11.24
N GLU A 216 12.01 7.74 -12.03
CA GLU A 216 11.79 7.28 -13.38
C GLU A 216 12.42 8.26 -14.37
N VAL A 217 13.48 7.79 -15.02
CA VAL A 217 14.08 8.47 -16.18
C VAL A 217 13.40 7.99 -17.45
N ARG A 218 13.04 8.91 -18.35
CA ARG A 218 12.38 8.56 -19.61
C ARG A 218 13.40 8.53 -20.74
N TRP A 219 13.16 7.64 -21.71
CA TRP A 219 14.08 7.23 -22.77
C TRP A 219 15.25 6.40 -22.25
N GLU A 220 15.00 5.10 -22.10
CA GLU A 220 15.96 4.13 -21.55
C GLU A 220 17.28 4.08 -22.35
N ARG A 221 17.24 4.43 -23.64
CA ARG A 221 18.42 4.42 -24.52
C ARG A 221 19.49 5.43 -24.13
N ASP A 222 19.08 6.59 -23.59
CA ASP A 222 20.04 7.63 -23.19
C ASP A 222 20.57 7.39 -21.78
N TRP A 223 19.74 6.82 -20.91
CA TRP A 223 20.08 6.50 -19.53
C TRP A 223 20.58 5.06 -19.41
N ASN A 224 21.85 4.85 -19.78
CA ASN A 224 22.49 3.53 -19.74
C ASN A 224 22.67 2.98 -18.30
N LYS A 225 22.99 1.69 -18.22
CA LYS A 225 23.13 0.96 -16.96
C LYS A 225 24.19 1.56 -16.06
N GLU A 226 25.37 1.87 -16.60
CA GLU A 226 26.52 2.35 -15.85
C GLU A 226 26.20 3.69 -15.17
N THR A 227 25.60 4.61 -15.93
CA THR A 227 25.21 5.94 -15.45
C THR A 227 24.12 5.84 -14.39
N VAL A 228 23.06 5.09 -14.65
CA VAL A 228 21.95 4.93 -13.71
C VAL A 228 22.42 4.23 -12.44
N SER A 229 23.10 3.09 -12.55
CA SER A 229 23.56 2.34 -11.37
C SER A 229 24.49 3.18 -10.48
N SER A 230 25.46 3.89 -11.07
CA SER A 230 26.39 4.74 -10.32
C SER A 230 25.68 5.91 -9.65
N LEU A 231 24.94 6.71 -10.44
CA LEU A 231 24.27 7.91 -9.93
C LEU A 231 23.18 7.56 -8.91
N PHE A 232 22.38 6.53 -9.15
CA PHE A 232 21.27 6.20 -8.26
C PHE A 232 21.75 5.57 -6.96
N SER A 233 22.89 4.86 -6.99
CA SER A 233 23.58 4.38 -5.78
C SER A 233 24.12 5.54 -4.95
N GLU A 234 24.85 6.48 -5.58
CA GLU A 234 25.37 7.69 -4.93
C GLU A 234 24.22 8.49 -4.29
N LEU A 235 23.14 8.68 -5.03
CA LEU A 235 21.97 9.41 -4.57
C LEU A 235 21.05 8.58 -3.68
N LYS A 236 21.30 7.29 -3.43
CA LYS A 236 20.43 6.41 -2.65
C LYS A 236 18.95 6.50 -3.08
N ILE A 237 18.69 6.36 -4.38
CA ILE A 237 17.36 6.44 -5.02
C ILE A 237 17.07 5.14 -5.73
N THR A 238 15.83 4.66 -5.72
CA THR A 238 15.45 3.47 -6.52
C THR A 238 15.14 3.85 -7.96
N HIS A 239 15.66 3.08 -8.92
CA HIS A 239 15.31 3.19 -10.33
C HIS A 239 13.90 2.66 -10.58
N CYS A 240 12.98 3.58 -10.87
CA CYS A 240 11.61 3.25 -11.22
C CYS A 240 11.53 2.90 -12.71
N VAL A 241 10.99 1.72 -13.01
CA VAL A 241 10.90 1.19 -14.38
C VAL A 241 9.55 0.54 -14.66
N ASP A 242 9.24 0.38 -15.94
CA ASP A 242 8.30 -0.66 -16.38
C ASP A 242 9.11 -1.97 -16.53
N PRO A 243 8.89 -3.00 -15.69
CA PRO A 243 9.71 -4.21 -15.69
C PRO A 243 9.59 -5.06 -16.96
N LEU A 244 8.61 -4.76 -17.82
CA LEU A 244 8.46 -5.38 -19.13
C LEU A 244 9.21 -4.60 -20.23
N ARG A 245 9.68 -3.39 -19.95
CA ARG A 245 10.49 -2.56 -20.87
C ARG A 245 11.97 -2.60 -20.56
N GLN A 246 12.32 -2.53 -19.28
CA GLN A 246 13.68 -2.33 -18.84
C GLN A 246 13.93 -3.01 -17.50
N GLU A 247 15.15 -3.50 -17.33
CA GLU A 247 15.61 -3.97 -16.03
C GLU A 247 15.84 -2.81 -15.06
N CYS A 248 15.57 -3.06 -13.78
CA CYS A 248 15.90 -2.13 -12.71
C CYS A 248 17.42 -2.19 -12.45
N PHE A 249 18.13 -1.17 -12.90
CA PHE A 249 19.60 -1.07 -12.74
C PHE A 249 20.08 -0.74 -11.32
N HIS A 250 19.24 -0.16 -10.46
CA HIS A 250 19.55 0.04 -9.04
C HIS A 250 18.26 0.08 -8.21
N SER A 251 18.21 -0.73 -7.15
CA SER A 251 17.16 -0.67 -6.13
C SER A 251 17.81 -0.32 -4.81
N GLU A 252 17.32 0.71 -4.14
CA GLU A 252 17.90 1.14 -2.86
C GLU A 252 17.29 0.30 -1.72
N LYS A 253 16.19 0.77 -1.13
CA LYS A 253 15.45 0.09 -0.05
C LYS A 253 14.17 -0.59 -0.53
N MET A 254 13.79 -0.38 -1.78
CA MET A 254 12.56 -0.90 -2.37
C MET A 254 12.73 -1.07 -3.89
N VAL A 255 11.76 -1.72 -4.51
CA VAL A 255 11.56 -1.80 -5.96
C VAL A 255 10.30 -1.02 -6.30
N TYR A 256 10.33 -0.22 -7.36
CA TYR A 256 9.20 0.61 -7.78
C TYR A 256 8.92 0.38 -9.26
N TYR A 257 7.76 -0.19 -9.57
CA TYR A 257 7.32 -0.48 -10.93
C TYR A 257 6.14 0.39 -11.33
N ARG A 258 6.22 0.98 -12.52
CA ARG A 258 5.13 1.75 -13.13
C ARG A 258 4.79 1.18 -14.50
N LEU A 259 3.60 0.63 -14.59
CA LEU A 259 3.10 -0.09 -15.76
C LEU A 259 2.20 0.83 -16.56
N HIS A 260 2.73 1.36 -17.66
CA HIS A 260 2.00 2.32 -18.49
C HIS A 260 1.24 1.66 -19.64
N GLY A 261 1.62 0.43 -20.03
CA GLY A 261 1.10 -0.25 -21.21
C GLY A 261 1.85 0.13 -22.49
N PHE A 262 1.54 -0.55 -23.59
CA PHE A 262 2.24 -0.47 -24.88
C PHE A 262 1.34 0.03 -26.03
N GLY A 263 0.25 0.72 -25.70
CA GLY A 263 -0.75 1.18 -26.65
C GLY A 263 -0.21 2.17 -27.69
N LYS A 264 -0.94 2.28 -28.82
CA LYS A 264 -0.76 3.32 -29.83
C LYS A 264 -2.15 3.93 -30.16
N PRO A 265 -2.27 5.25 -30.39
CA PRO A 265 -1.20 6.26 -30.40
C PRO A 265 -0.73 6.67 -28.99
N SER A 266 -1.51 6.35 -27.95
CA SER A 266 -1.16 6.60 -26.55
C SER A 266 -0.75 5.29 -25.86
N MET A 267 0.41 5.29 -25.21
CA MET A 267 0.91 4.12 -24.48
C MET A 267 -0.06 3.61 -23.41
N TYR A 268 -0.87 4.51 -22.85
CA TYR A 268 -1.84 4.21 -21.79
C TYR A 268 -3.08 3.47 -22.30
N ASN A 269 -3.38 3.52 -23.60
CA ASN A 269 -4.50 2.79 -24.19
C ASN A 269 -4.14 1.31 -24.34
N TYR A 270 -4.11 0.60 -23.22
CA TYR A 270 -3.60 -0.76 -23.14
C TYR A 270 -4.30 -1.54 -22.04
N SER A 271 -4.49 -2.83 -22.28
CA SER A 271 -4.91 -3.83 -21.29
C SER A 271 -3.87 -4.93 -21.31
N PHE A 272 -3.23 -5.18 -20.17
CA PHE A 272 -2.22 -6.22 -20.09
C PHE A 272 -2.91 -7.59 -20.19
N SER A 273 -2.34 -8.47 -21.00
CA SER A 273 -2.78 -9.87 -21.11
C SER A 273 -2.42 -10.67 -19.86
N GLU A 274 -3.12 -11.79 -19.64
CA GLU A 274 -2.83 -12.70 -18.53
C GLU A 274 -1.35 -13.14 -18.53
N GLN A 275 -0.78 -13.42 -19.71
CA GLN A 275 0.62 -13.81 -19.83
C GLN A 275 1.59 -12.70 -19.39
N GLU A 276 1.29 -11.44 -19.71
CA GLU A 276 2.09 -10.29 -19.24
C GLU A 276 1.97 -10.10 -17.74
N ILE A 277 0.76 -10.25 -17.18
CA ILE A 277 0.52 -10.21 -15.73
C ILE A 277 1.30 -11.32 -15.01
N GLN A 278 1.37 -12.53 -15.58
CA GLN A 278 2.23 -13.61 -15.07
C GLN A 278 3.72 -13.27 -15.14
N ASN A 279 4.17 -12.61 -16.22
CA ASN A 279 5.57 -12.18 -16.35
C ASN A 279 5.92 -11.09 -15.32
N ILE A 280 5.02 -10.14 -15.08
CA ILE A 280 5.15 -9.13 -14.04
C ILE A 280 5.24 -9.79 -12.66
N LYS A 281 4.36 -10.77 -12.36
CA LYS A 281 4.44 -11.55 -11.12
C LYS A 281 5.80 -12.19 -10.93
N LYS A 282 6.36 -12.86 -11.96
CA LYS A 282 7.70 -13.47 -11.88
C LYS A 282 8.77 -12.45 -11.49
N LYS A 283 8.71 -11.24 -12.05
CA LYS A 283 9.64 -10.14 -11.72
C LYS A 283 9.47 -9.62 -10.29
N ILE A 284 8.25 -9.64 -9.75
CA ILE A 284 7.95 -9.20 -8.38
C ILE A 284 8.40 -10.23 -7.35
N VAL A 285 8.03 -11.50 -7.53
CA VAL A 285 8.30 -12.56 -6.53
C VAL A 285 9.78 -12.92 -6.43
N SER A 286 10.59 -12.57 -7.43
CA SER A 286 12.04 -12.73 -7.40
C SER A 286 12.76 -11.66 -6.58
N GLN A 287 12.06 -10.62 -6.11
CA GLN A 287 12.65 -9.54 -5.32
C GLN A 287 12.74 -9.91 -3.84
N ASN A 288 13.82 -9.46 -3.20
CA ASN A 288 14.06 -9.60 -1.76
C ASN A 288 13.81 -8.29 -0.97
N LYS A 289 13.24 -7.28 -1.62
CA LYS A 289 12.90 -5.96 -1.05
C LYS A 289 11.41 -5.69 -1.19
N PRO A 290 10.84 -4.73 -0.42
CA PRO A 290 9.49 -4.24 -0.67
C PRO A 290 9.33 -3.80 -2.13
N VAL A 291 8.25 -4.24 -2.78
CA VAL A 291 7.94 -3.98 -4.19
C VAL A 291 6.64 -3.18 -4.26
N TYR A 292 6.71 -2.00 -4.87
CA TYR A 292 5.55 -1.19 -5.22
C TYR A 292 5.26 -1.34 -6.71
N VAL A 293 4.01 -1.56 -7.07
CA VAL A 293 3.57 -1.75 -8.46
C VAL A 293 2.36 -0.90 -8.73
N PHE A 294 2.49 0.04 -9.66
CA PHE A 294 1.42 0.96 -10.03
C PHE A 294 1.03 0.81 -11.50
N PHE A 295 -0.22 0.44 -11.74
CA PHE A 295 -0.80 0.45 -13.08
C PHE A 295 -1.30 1.85 -13.44
N ASN A 296 -0.97 2.30 -14.65
CA ASN A 296 -1.35 3.60 -15.22
C ASN A 296 -1.91 3.48 -16.65
N ASN A 297 -2.30 2.27 -17.06
CA ASN A 297 -2.95 1.98 -18.33
C ASN A 297 -4.49 2.09 -18.23
N ALA A 298 -5.21 1.96 -19.35
CA ALA A 298 -6.66 2.14 -19.44
C ALA A 298 -7.43 1.18 -18.52
N ASP A 299 -7.07 -0.12 -18.52
CA ASP A 299 -7.68 -1.14 -17.66
C ASP A 299 -6.96 -1.32 -16.31
N CYS A 300 -6.28 -0.28 -15.82
CA CYS A 300 -5.38 -0.37 -14.67
C CYS A 300 -5.98 -1.03 -13.43
N TYR A 301 -7.24 -0.76 -13.07
CA TYR A 301 -7.87 -1.37 -11.88
C TYR A 301 -8.08 -2.88 -12.05
N LYS A 302 -8.50 -3.33 -13.24
CA LYS A 302 -8.70 -4.76 -13.53
C LYS A 302 -7.37 -5.51 -13.53
N ASN A 303 -6.37 -4.98 -14.24
CA ASN A 303 -5.04 -5.59 -14.28
C ASN A 303 -4.35 -5.61 -12.90
N ALA A 304 -4.53 -4.56 -12.08
CA ALA A 304 -4.02 -4.54 -10.71
C ALA A 304 -4.68 -5.61 -9.83
N LEU A 305 -6.00 -5.80 -9.92
CA LEU A 305 -6.72 -6.85 -9.18
C LEU A 305 -6.34 -8.25 -9.63
N GLU A 306 -6.14 -8.45 -10.93
CA GLU A 306 -5.68 -9.72 -11.49
C GLU A 306 -4.28 -10.06 -10.94
N LEU A 307 -3.33 -9.13 -11.02
CA LEU A 307 -1.99 -9.31 -10.46
C LEU A 307 -2.03 -9.61 -8.96
N ARG A 308 -2.86 -8.87 -8.21
CA ARG A 308 -3.06 -9.09 -6.77
C ARG A 308 -3.54 -10.51 -6.50
N LYS A 309 -4.61 -10.95 -7.16
CA LYS A 309 -5.21 -12.28 -7.01
C LYS A 309 -4.17 -13.39 -7.25
N ILE A 310 -3.40 -13.31 -8.33
CA ILE A 310 -2.41 -14.34 -8.66
C ILE A 310 -1.17 -14.29 -7.75
N THR A 311 -0.88 -13.15 -7.14
CA THR A 311 0.22 -13.00 -6.17
C THR A 311 -0.17 -13.58 -4.81
N GLU A 312 -1.41 -13.37 -4.37
CA GLU A 312 -1.93 -13.93 -3.11
C GLU A 312 -2.11 -15.46 -3.16
N THR A 313 -2.51 -16.02 -4.31
CA THR A 313 -2.82 -17.46 -4.44
C THR A 313 -1.59 -18.37 -4.29
N ASN A 314 -0.40 -17.93 -4.72
CA ASN A 314 0.82 -18.75 -4.70
C ASN A 314 1.68 -18.60 -3.44
N ILE A 315 1.25 -17.76 -2.50
CA ILE A 315 1.95 -17.55 -1.23
C ILE A 315 1.51 -18.59 -0.18
N ASN A 316 0.34 -19.20 -0.38
CA ASN A 316 -0.27 -20.18 0.54
C ASN A 316 -0.02 -21.66 0.15
N HIS A 317 0.88 -21.90 -0.81
CA HIS A 317 1.37 -23.22 -1.23
C HIS A 317 2.89 -23.25 -1.01
#